data_AF-A0A350C493-F1
#
_entry.id   AF-A0A350C493-F1
#
_cell.length_a   1.000
_cell.length_b   1.000
_cell.length_c   1.000
_cell.angle_alpha   90.00
_cell.angle_beta   90.00
_cell.angle_gamma   90.00
#
_symmetry.space_group_name_H-M   'P 1'
#
loop_
_entity.id
_entity.type
_entity.pdbx_description
1 polymer ?
#
loop_
_entity_poly.entity_id
_entity_poly.type
_entity_poly.pdbx_seq_one_letter_code
_entity_poly.pdbx_strand_id
1 'polypeptide(L)' 'VTDPIADYLTRIRNAQKARHRTVDIPASNLKKTLTEILYDQGYILKYKFDDEVGP' A
#
# COMPACT_ATOMS: atom_id res chain seq x y z
N VAL A 1 -4.37 -7.37 -18.50
CA VAL A 1 -4.64 -6.22 -17.61
C VAL A 1 -5.28 -6.77 -16.35
N THR A 2 -4.60 -6.58 -15.23
CA THR A 2 -4.78 -7.32 -13.97
C THR A 2 -5.23 -6.32 -12.90
N ASP A 3 -6.15 -6.72 -12.04
CA ASP A 3 -6.80 -5.87 -11.03
C ASP A 3 -5.79 -5.12 -10.13
N PRO A 4 -5.76 -3.77 -10.15
CA PRO A 4 -4.86 -2.96 -9.32
C PRO A 4 -5.03 -3.16 -7.82
N ILE A 5 -6.23 -3.52 -7.35
CA ILE A 5 -6.49 -3.82 -5.93
C ILE A 5 -5.87 -5.18 -5.58
N ALA A 6 -6.05 -6.17 -6.44
CA ALA A 6 -5.45 -7.49 -6.24
C ALA A 6 -3.91 -7.41 -6.22
N ASP A 7 -3.29 -6.60 -7.09
CA ASP A 7 -1.84 -6.35 -7.07
C ASP A 7 -1.42 -5.70 -5.74
N TYR A 8 -2.15 -4.67 -5.30
CA TYR A 8 -1.88 -3.97 -4.03
C TYR A 8 -1.88 -4.94 -2.83
N LEU A 9 -2.95 -5.73 -2.67
CA LEU A 9 -3.06 -6.70 -1.58
C LEU A 9 -2.01 -7.82 -1.68
N THR A 10 -1.68 -8.23 -2.91
CA THR A 10 -0.64 -9.24 -3.16
C THR A 10 0.74 -8.74 -2.70
N ARG A 11 1.09 -7.48 -2.97
CA ARG A 11 2.35 -6.88 -2.50
C ARG A 11 2.44 -6.86 -0.98
N ILE A 12 1.38 -6.44 -0.29
CA ILE A 12 1.34 -6.43 1.19
C ILE A 12 1.53 -7.85 1.74
N ARG A 13 0.78 -8.82 1.22
CA ARG A 13 0.89 -10.22 1.64
C ARG A 13 2.31 -10.78 1.43
N ASN A 14 2.92 -10.49 0.28
CA ASN A 14 4.27 -10.95 -0.02
C ASN A 14 5.30 -10.29 0.90
N ALA A 15 5.17 -9.00 1.18
CA ALA A 15 6.02 -8.28 2.14
C ALA A 15 5.91 -8.87 3.55
N GLN A 16 4.69 -9.17 4.02
CA GLN A 16 4.47 -9.85 5.30
C GLN A 16 5.10 -11.25 5.33
N LYS A 17 4.93 -12.05 4.28
CA LYS A 17 5.57 -13.37 4.16
C LYS A 17 7.10 -13.28 4.19
N ALA A 18 7.67 -12.25 3.56
CA ALA A 18 9.10 -11.96 3.56
C ALA A 18 9.59 -11.29 4.86
N ARG A 19 8.69 -11.04 5.84
CA ARG A 19 8.97 -10.35 7.11
C ARG A 19 9.52 -8.93 6.93
N HIS A 20 9.15 -8.24 5.86
CA HIS A 20 9.46 -6.83 5.68
C HIS A 20 8.56 -5.98 6.60
N ARG A 21 9.18 -5.02 7.30
CA ARG A 21 8.47 -4.08 8.18
C ARG A 21 7.74 -2.97 7.42
N THR A 22 8.21 -2.66 6.22
CA THR A 22 7.68 -1.62 5.33
C THR A 22 7.63 -2.15 3.89
N VAL A 23 6.73 -1.61 3.08
CA VAL A 23 6.60 -1.94 1.65
C VAL A 23 6.24 -0.68 0.87
N ASP A 24 6.94 -0.47 -0.24
CA ASP A 24 6.67 0.65 -1.15
C ASP A 24 5.73 0.19 -2.27
N ILE A 25 4.66 0.94 -2.47
CA ILE A 25 3.64 0.63 -3.47
C ILE A 25 3.35 1.90 -4.29
N PRO A 26 3.31 1.82 -5.64
CA PRO A 26 2.98 2.97 -6.47
C PRO A 26 1.62 3.57 -6.09
N ALA A 27 1.61 4.86 -5.82
CA ALA A 27 0.42 5.58 -5.39
C ALA A 27 -0.61 5.69 -6.52
N SER A 28 -1.88 5.58 -6.15
CA SER A 28 -3.03 5.96 -6.98
C SER A 28 -4.16 6.41 -6.06
N ASN A 29 -5.08 7.23 -6.53
CA ASN A 29 -6.18 7.73 -5.68
C ASN A 29 -6.95 6.59 -4.99
N LEU A 30 -7.20 5.50 -5.72
CA LEU A 30 -7.86 4.30 -5.18
C LEU A 30 -7.03 3.61 -4.08
N LYS A 31 -5.72 3.47 -4.28
CA LYS A 31 -4.82 2.84 -3.30
C LYS A 31 -4.63 3.72 -2.06
N LYS A 32 -4.65 5.05 -2.21
CA LYS A 32 -4.60 6.01 -1.09
C LYS A 32 -5.79 5.79 -0.16
N THR A 33 -7.02 5.78 -0.69
CA THR A 33 -8.24 5.51 0.09
C THR A 33 -8.23 4.12 0.73
N LEU A 34 -7.74 3.10 0.02
CA LEU A 34 -7.63 1.75 0.60
C LEU A 34 -6.61 1.71 1.75
N THR A 35 -5.50 2.43 1.64
CA THR A 35 -4.48 2.55 2.69
C THR A 35 -5.05 3.22 3.93
N GLU A 36 -5.81 4.30 3.75
CA GLU A 36 -6.52 5.01 4.83
C GLU A 36 -7.47 4.07 5.58
N ILE A 37 -8.31 3.32 4.86
CA ILE A 37 -9.23 2.34 5.48
C ILE A 37 -8.45 1.28 6.27
N LEU A 38 -7.36 0.75 5.72
CA LEU A 38 -6.54 -0.25 6.42
C LEU A 38 -5.92 0.31 7.70
N TYR A 39 -5.54 1.59 7.69
CA TYR A 39 -5.03 2.29 8.87
C TYR A 39 -6.12 2.49 9.92
N ASP A 40 -7.29 2.98 9.51
CA ASP A 40 -8.43 3.24 10.41
C ASP A 40 -8.94 1.97 11.09
N GLN A 41 -8.87 0.84 10.40
CA GLN A 41 -9.23 -0.48 10.94
C GLN A 41 -8.10 -1.10 11.79
N GLY A 42 -6.92 -0.45 11.89
CA GLY A 42 -5.79 -0.92 12.69
C GLY A 42 -4.97 -2.06 12.06
N TYR A 43 -5.11 -2.33 10.76
CA TYR A 43 -4.32 -3.35 10.07
C TYR A 43 -2.89 -2.89 9.75
N ILE A 44 -2.69 -1.59 9.57
CA ILE A 44 -1.37 -0.99 9.37
C ILE A 44 -1.10 0.08 10.42
N LEU A 45 0.15 0.16 10.88
CA LEU A 45 0.53 1.04 12.00
C LEU A 45 0.84 2.46 11.55
N LYS A 46 1.42 2.63 10.36
CA LYS A 46 1.81 3.92 9.76
C LYS A 46 1.87 3.79 8.25
N TYR A 47 1.60 4.88 7.55
CA TYR A 47 1.84 5.03 6.11
C TYR A 47 2.33 6.45 5.82
N LYS A 48 3.01 6.62 4.69
CA LYS A 48 3.44 7.91 4.14
C LYS A 48 3.14 7.91 2.65
N PHE A 49 2.61 9.02 2.14
CA PHE A 49 2.58 9.28 0.71
C PHE A 49 3.80 10.13 0.36
N ASP A 50 4.70 9.60 -0.47
CA ASP A 50 5.67 10.44 -1.16
C ASP A 50 5.01 10.96 -2.44
N ASP A 51 4.49 12.18 -2.34
CA ASP A 51 4.05 12.95 -3.51
C ASP A 51 5.27 13.67 -4.14
N GLU A 52 6.44 13.00 -4.20
CA GLU A 52 7.52 13.43 -5.08
C GLU A 52 7.06 13.22 -6.52
N VAL A 53 6.38 14.25 -7.04
CA VAL A 53 6.39 14.56 -8.46
C VAL A 53 7.85 14.83 -8.80
N GLY A 54 8.56 13.77 -9.21
CA GLY A 54 9.90 13.92 -9.76
C GLY A 54 9.91 14.98 -10.88
N PRO A 55 10.99 15.75 -11.01
CA PRO A 55 11.11 16.84 -11.98
C PRO A 55 10.91 16.40 -13.43
#